data_AF-A0A349NJ93-F1
#
_entry.id   AF-A0A349NJ93-F1
#
_cell.length_a   1.000
_cell.length_b   1.000
_cell.length_c   1.000
_cell.angle_alpha   90.00
_cell.angle_beta   90.00
_cell.angle_gamma   90.00
#
_symmetry.space_group_name_H-M   'P 1'
#
loop_
_entity.id
_entity.type
_entity.pdbx_description
1 polymer ?
#
loop_
_entity_poly.entity_id
_entity_poly.type
_entity_poly.pdbx_seq_one_letter_code
_entity_poly.pdbx_strand_id
1 'polypeptide(L)'
;MKRLLLIVDPQIDFINGSLPVPGSAEALNALSEYIEQQDGVYDCKVITADWHPYHHCSFKENGGEWPVHCVQNSIGAALFPALFKPLYTTQGSVTILYKGILEDTEEYSIFSNPASSQKLQSII
;
A
#
# COMPACT_ATOMS: atom_id res chain seq x y z
N MET A 1 21.86 8.27 -10.85
CA MET A 1 21.45 7.01 -10.19
C MET A 1 19.94 6.99 -10.23
N LYS A 2 19.31 5.85 -10.54
CA LYS A 2 17.85 5.75 -10.48
C LYS A 2 17.39 5.74 -9.02
N ARG A 3 16.28 6.42 -8.71
CA ARG A 3 15.68 6.45 -7.37
C ARG A 3 14.25 5.91 -7.42
N LEU A 4 13.97 5.01 -6.48
CA LEU A 4 12.65 4.45 -6.24
C LEU A 4 12.12 4.99 -4.90
N LEU A 5 10.86 5.42 -4.87
CA LEU A 5 10.12 5.67 -3.64
C LEU A 5 9.16 4.50 -3.39
N LEU A 6 9.34 3.78 -2.27
CA LEU A 6 8.44 2.72 -1.83
C LEU A 6 7.49 3.27 -0.77
N ILE A 7 6.20 3.26 -1.07
CA ILE A 7 5.13 3.74 -0.18
C ILE A 7 4.36 2.51 0.30
N VAL A 8 4.40 2.26 1.59
CA VAL A 8 3.87 1.02 2.17
C VAL A 8 2.45 1.23 2.69
N ASP A 9 1.52 0.47 2.13
CA ASP A 9 0.14 0.27 2.57
C ASP A 9 -0.61 1.57 2.93
N PRO A 10 -0.64 2.61 2.06
CA PRO A 10 -1.30 3.87 2.38
C PRO A 10 -2.82 3.75 2.15
N GLN A 11 -3.48 2.78 2.79
CA GLN A 11 -4.88 2.42 2.55
C GLN A 11 -5.82 2.99 3.62
N ILE A 12 -7.09 3.19 3.25
CA ILE A 12 -8.12 3.80 4.12
C ILE A 12 -8.24 3.06 5.46
N ASP A 13 -8.20 1.73 5.47
CA ASP A 13 -8.32 0.96 6.70
C ASP A 13 -7.24 1.25 7.73
N PHE A 14 -6.01 1.54 7.27
CA PHE A 14 -4.91 1.93 8.14
C PHE A 14 -4.96 3.40 8.56
N ILE A 15 -5.83 4.20 7.95
CA ILE A 15 -5.89 5.64 8.21
C ILE A 15 -7.06 5.99 9.12
N ASN A 16 -8.27 5.72 8.64
CA ASN A 16 -9.50 6.08 9.32
C ASN A 16 -10.61 5.03 9.17
N GLY A 17 -10.24 3.81 8.73
CA GLY A 17 -11.14 2.67 8.63
C GLY A 17 -11.01 1.71 9.80
N SER A 18 -10.98 0.41 9.48
CA SER A 18 -11.13 -0.68 10.45
C SER A 18 -9.90 -0.97 11.32
N LEU A 19 -8.70 -0.57 10.89
CA LEU A 19 -7.45 -0.82 11.61
C LEU A 19 -6.55 0.44 11.64
N PRO A 20 -7.03 1.55 12.22
CA PRO A 20 -6.37 2.84 12.11
C PRO A 20 -5.05 2.89 12.87
N VAL A 21 -4.01 3.40 12.21
CA VAL A 21 -2.71 3.72 12.80
C VAL A 21 -2.72 5.16 13.30
N PRO A 22 -2.41 5.44 14.58
CA PRO A 22 -2.39 6.81 15.09
C PRO A 22 -1.44 7.74 14.30
N GLY A 23 -1.93 8.91 13.91
CA GLY A 23 -1.14 9.93 13.18
C GLY A 23 -0.94 9.68 11.69
N SER A 24 -1.48 8.59 11.14
CA SER A 24 -1.26 8.18 9.75
C SER A 24 -1.84 9.16 8.71
N ALA A 25 -2.99 9.79 8.98
CA ALA A 25 -3.55 10.80 8.10
C ALA A 25 -2.62 12.01 7.94
N GLU A 26 -2.04 12.49 9.04
CA GLU A 26 -1.07 13.59 9.03
C GLU A 26 0.20 13.19 8.28
N ALA A 27 0.71 11.97 8.53
CA ALA A 27 1.88 11.44 7.83
C ALA A 27 1.66 11.32 6.32
N LEU A 28 0.49 10.85 5.87
CA LEU A 28 0.20 10.73 4.43
C LEU A 28 -0.06 12.09 3.75
N ASN A 29 -0.61 13.07 4.47
CA ASN A 29 -0.68 14.44 3.97
C ASN A 29 0.72 15.04 3.79
N ALA A 30 1.61 14.86 4.79
CA ALA A 30 3.00 15.29 4.68
C ALA A 30 3.75 14.56 3.54
N LEU A 31 3.48 13.27 3.34
CA LEU A 31 4.03 12.51 2.21
C LEU A 31 3.51 13.03 0.86
N SER A 32 2.22 13.38 0.78
CA SER A 32 1.64 14.00 -0.41
C SER A 32 2.39 15.28 -0.79
N GLU A 33 2.58 16.20 0.16
CA GLU A 33 3.35 17.43 -0.05
C GLU A 33 4.80 17.15 -0.42
N TYR A 34 5.43 16.18 0.23
CA TYR A 34 6.80 15.76 -0.08
C TYR A 34 6.94 15.28 -1.52
N ILE A 35 6.02 14.44 -2.02
CA ILE A 35 6.08 13.94 -3.40
C ILE A 35 5.94 15.10 -4.39
N GLU A 36 5.05 16.06 -4.14
CA GLU A 36 4.91 17.26 -4.99
C GLU A 36 6.20 18.09 -5.02
N GLN A 37 6.87 18.27 -3.88
CA GLN A 37 8.11 19.04 -3.77
C GLN A 37 9.33 18.34 -4.38
N GLN A 38 9.28 17.01 -4.54
CA GLN A 38 10.36 16.19 -5.08
C GLN A 38 10.10 15.77 -6.54
N ASP A 39 9.33 16.56 -7.29
CA ASP A 39 9.07 16.28 -8.71
C ASP A 39 10.39 16.13 -9.50
N GLY A 40 10.47 15.08 -10.32
CA GLY A 40 11.66 14.72 -11.08
C GLY A 40 12.78 14.02 -10.30
N VAL A 41 12.66 13.85 -8.98
CA VAL A 41 13.69 13.17 -8.16
C VAL A 41 13.60 11.65 -8.24
N TYR A 42 12.39 11.11 -8.36
CA TYR A 42 12.13 9.67 -8.38
C TYR A 42 11.72 9.20 -9.78
N ASP A 43 12.45 8.21 -10.31
CA ASP A 43 12.11 7.58 -11.60
C ASP A 43 10.87 6.68 -11.49
N CYS A 44 10.63 6.15 -10.29
CA CYS A 44 9.50 5.28 -10.01
C CYS A 44 9.01 5.41 -8.57
N LYS A 45 7.70 5.26 -8.41
CA LYS A 45 6.96 5.27 -7.15
C LYS A 45 6.22 3.94 -7.08
N VAL A 46 6.60 3.08 -6.14
CA VAL A 46 5.96 1.78 -5.94
C VAL A 46 5.11 1.87 -4.68
N ILE A 47 3.85 1.48 -4.78
CA ILE A 47 2.91 1.40 -3.67
C ILE A 47 2.68 -0.07 -3.37
N THR A 48 2.77 -0.47 -2.10
CA THR A 48 2.27 -1.77 -1.65
C THR A 48 0.87 -1.60 -1.08
N ALA A 49 0.03 -2.62 -1.23
CA ALA A 49 -1.30 -2.63 -0.66
C ALA A 49 -1.67 -4.05 -0.21
N ASP A 50 -2.20 -4.16 1.00
CA ASP A 50 -2.92 -5.35 1.43
C ASP A 50 -4.18 -5.54 0.59
N TRP A 51 -4.43 -6.78 0.19
CA TRP A 51 -5.51 -7.11 -0.73
C TRP A 51 -6.14 -8.45 -0.38
N HIS A 52 -6.73 -8.49 0.80
CA HIS A 52 -7.15 -9.73 1.46
C HIS A 52 -8.49 -10.26 0.95
N PRO A 53 -8.62 -11.57 0.65
CA PRO A 53 -9.94 -12.18 0.51
C PRO A 53 -10.72 -12.04 1.82
N TYR A 54 -12.06 -12.08 1.75
CA TYR A 54 -12.90 -11.82 2.92
C TYR A 54 -12.66 -12.79 4.09
N HIS A 55 -12.26 -14.04 3.79
CA HIS A 55 -11.96 -15.06 4.79
C HIS A 55 -10.45 -15.23 5.08
N HIS A 56 -9.64 -14.21 4.86
CA HIS A 56 -8.19 -14.28 5.09
C HIS A 56 -7.82 -14.75 6.51
N CYS A 57 -6.79 -15.60 6.61
CA CYS A 57 -6.38 -16.28 7.83
C CYS A 57 -5.93 -15.33 8.95
N SER A 58 -5.56 -14.09 8.61
CA SER A 58 -5.10 -13.10 9.58
C SER A 58 -6.24 -12.41 10.34
N PHE A 59 -7.49 -12.58 9.89
CA PHE A 59 -8.63 -11.97 10.55
C PHE A 59 -9.06 -12.76 11.79
N LYS A 60 -9.50 -12.05 12.84
CA LYS A 60 -9.97 -12.62 14.11
C LYS A 60 -11.08 -13.66 13.93
N GLU A 61 -11.97 -13.44 12.96
CA GLU A 61 -13.05 -14.38 12.64
C GLU A 61 -12.52 -15.74 12.14
N ASN A 62 -11.31 -15.76 11.58
CA ASN A 62 -10.64 -16.96 11.07
C ASN A 62 -9.47 -17.40 11.98
N GLY A 63 -9.43 -16.91 13.22
CA GLY A 63 -8.42 -17.29 14.22
C GLY A 63 -7.12 -16.45 14.20
N GLY A 64 -7.07 -15.40 13.38
CA GLY A 64 -5.94 -14.48 13.31
C GLY A 64 -5.98 -13.34 14.34
N GLU A 65 -5.03 -12.41 14.22
CA GLU A 65 -4.81 -11.32 15.18
C GLU A 65 -5.63 -10.06 14.86
N TRP A 66 -5.93 -9.80 13.58
CA TRP A 66 -6.39 -8.51 13.10
C TRP A 66 -7.91 -8.45 12.91
N PRO A 67 -8.57 -7.29 13.06
CA PRO A 67 -9.93 -7.14 12.54
C PRO A 67 -9.96 -7.35 11.01
N VAL A 68 -11.14 -7.58 10.44
CA VAL A 68 -11.30 -7.57 8.97
C VAL A 68 -10.89 -6.20 8.43
N HIS A 69 -9.93 -6.17 7.50
CA HIS A 69 -9.37 -4.96 6.90
C HIS A 69 -8.86 -5.24 5.48
N CYS A 70 -8.68 -4.19 4.68
CA CYS A 70 -8.11 -4.21 3.34
C CYS A 70 -8.71 -5.30 2.42
N VAL A 71 -10.02 -5.56 2.59
CA VAL A 71 -10.72 -6.58 1.80
C VAL A 71 -10.75 -6.19 0.34
N GLN A 72 -10.49 -7.15 -0.54
CA GLN A 72 -10.50 -6.95 -2.00
C GLN A 72 -11.76 -6.24 -2.46
N ASN A 73 -11.57 -5.18 -3.25
CA ASN A 73 -12.61 -4.33 -3.84
C ASN A 73 -13.46 -3.51 -2.84
N SER A 74 -13.06 -3.47 -1.56
CA SER A 74 -13.73 -2.66 -0.55
C SER A 74 -13.22 -1.21 -0.51
N ILE A 75 -13.99 -0.33 0.15
CA ILE A 75 -13.55 1.04 0.43
C ILE A 75 -12.29 1.03 1.31
N GLY A 76 -12.24 0.17 2.32
CA GLY A 76 -11.11 0.11 3.25
C GLY A 76 -9.77 -0.22 2.58
N ALA A 77 -9.81 -1.01 1.50
CA ALA A 77 -8.64 -1.34 0.70
C ALA A 77 -8.20 -0.26 -0.31
N ALA A 78 -8.99 0.79 -0.50
CA ALA A 78 -8.61 1.88 -1.40
C ALA A 78 -7.43 2.66 -0.82
N LEU A 79 -6.55 3.16 -1.70
CA LEU A 79 -5.47 4.07 -1.30
C LEU A 79 -6.03 5.39 -0.78
N PHE A 80 -5.30 6.03 0.13
CA PHE A 80 -5.70 7.28 0.75
C PHE A 80 -5.73 8.42 -0.29
N PRO A 81 -6.85 9.16 -0.43
CA PRO A 81 -7.05 10.09 -1.54
C PRO A 81 -5.99 11.20 -1.70
N ALA A 82 -5.34 11.62 -0.60
CA ALA A 82 -4.31 12.66 -0.63
C ALA A 82 -3.16 12.31 -1.58
N LEU A 83 -2.84 11.02 -1.76
CA LEU A 83 -1.73 10.60 -2.61
C LEU A 83 -2.04 10.66 -4.12
N PHE A 84 -3.31 10.72 -4.54
CA PHE A 84 -3.65 10.59 -5.96
C PHE A 84 -3.06 11.70 -6.82
N LYS A 85 -3.23 12.96 -6.41
CA LYS A 85 -2.70 14.09 -7.17
C LYS A 85 -1.17 14.00 -7.31
N PRO A 86 -0.35 13.97 -6.23
CA PRO A 86 1.09 13.87 -6.36
C PRO A 86 1.57 12.65 -7.16
N LEU A 87 0.96 11.48 -6.97
CA LEU A 87 1.38 10.26 -7.68
C LEU A 87 1.27 10.41 -9.20
N TYR A 88 0.19 11.04 -9.69
CA TYR A 88 -0.13 11.09 -11.11
C TYR A 88 0.19 12.41 -11.80
N THR A 89 0.53 13.48 -11.07
CA THR A 89 0.96 14.76 -11.67
C THR A 89 2.47 14.99 -11.63
N THR A 90 3.23 14.25 -10.82
CA THR A 90 4.70 14.32 -10.76
C THR A 90 5.36 13.27 -11.66
N GLN A 91 6.57 13.56 -12.15
CA GLN A 91 7.37 12.68 -12.98
C GLN A 91 7.73 11.36 -12.30
N GLY A 92 7.96 10.33 -13.11
CA GLY A 92 8.26 8.98 -12.65
C GLY A 92 7.04 8.07 -12.72
N SER A 93 7.29 6.79 -13.03
CA SER A 93 6.24 5.79 -13.14
C SER A 93 5.58 5.48 -11.79
N VAL A 94 4.32 5.03 -11.81
CA VAL A 94 3.59 4.58 -10.63
C VAL A 94 3.24 3.11 -10.82
N THR A 95 3.55 2.27 -9.84
CA THR A 95 3.16 0.85 -9.82
C THR A 95 2.56 0.50 -8.47
N ILE A 96 1.41 -0.17 -8.46
CA ILE A 96 0.79 -0.72 -7.26
C ILE A 96 1.05 -2.23 -7.26
N LEU A 97 1.51 -2.75 -6.13
CA LEU A 97 1.78 -4.17 -5.90
C LEU A 97 0.95 -4.66 -4.72
N TYR A 98 0.28 -5.79 -4.88
CA TYR A 98 -0.59 -6.36 -3.86
C TYR A 98 0.11 -7.47 -3.07
N LYS A 99 -0.24 -7.62 -1.80
CA LYS A 99 0.17 -8.70 -0.89
C LYS A 99 -1.02 -9.19 -0.05
N GLY A 100 -0.89 -10.36 0.56
CA GLY A 100 -1.95 -10.99 1.36
C GLY A 100 -3.13 -11.48 0.51
N ILE A 101 -2.89 -11.85 -0.76
CA ILE A 101 -3.94 -12.16 -1.74
C ILE A 101 -4.53 -13.57 -1.61
N LEU A 102 -3.85 -14.47 -0.90
CA LEU A 102 -4.26 -15.85 -0.69
C LEU A 102 -4.89 -16.00 0.68
N GLU A 103 -5.97 -16.77 0.77
CA GLU A 103 -6.74 -16.92 2.01
C GLU A 103 -5.90 -17.42 3.19
N ASP A 104 -5.02 -18.39 2.94
CA ASP A 104 -4.27 -19.11 3.99
C ASP A 104 -2.83 -18.61 4.17
N THR A 105 -2.48 -17.41 3.70
CA THR A 105 -1.09 -16.94 3.71
C THR A 105 -0.99 -15.46 4.09
N GLU A 106 -0.45 -15.20 5.28
CA GLU A 106 -0.09 -13.86 5.73
C GLU A 106 1.22 -13.37 5.08
N GLU A 107 1.24 -12.10 4.67
CA GLU A 107 2.35 -11.45 3.96
C GLU A 107 2.53 -10.00 4.44
N TYR A 108 3.28 -9.79 5.53
CA TYR A 108 3.66 -8.43 5.95
C TYR A 108 4.52 -7.69 4.93
N SER A 109 5.50 -8.40 4.35
CA SER A 109 6.45 -7.83 3.40
C SER A 109 5.99 -8.09 1.96
N ILE A 110 6.06 -7.08 1.09
CA ILE A 110 5.81 -7.28 -0.35
C ILE A 110 6.78 -8.28 -0.99
N PHE A 111 7.95 -8.50 -0.37
CA PHE A 111 8.93 -9.48 -0.82
C PHE A 111 8.50 -10.92 -0.53
N SER A 112 7.58 -11.14 0.41
CA SER A 112 7.00 -12.45 0.70
C SER A 112 6.03 -12.91 -0.40
N ASN A 113 5.39 -11.96 -1.10
CA ASN A 113 4.54 -12.27 -2.23
C ASN A 113 5.38 -12.54 -3.49
N PRO A 114 5.41 -13.77 -4.05
CA PRO A 114 6.36 -14.10 -5.12
C PRO A 114 6.16 -13.27 -6.39
N ALA A 115 4.90 -13.02 -6.79
CA ALA A 115 4.58 -12.28 -7.99
C ALA A 115 4.94 -10.80 -7.86
N SER A 116 4.57 -10.18 -6.74
CA SER A 116 4.89 -8.77 -6.46
C SER A 116 6.39 -8.56 -6.23
N SER A 117 7.07 -9.49 -5.55
CA SER A 117 8.52 -9.47 -5.34
C SER A 117 9.28 -9.53 -6.66
N GLN A 118 8.91 -10.46 -7.55
CA GLN A 118 9.50 -10.54 -8.89
C GLN A 118 9.24 -9.25 -9.70
N LYS A 119 8.03 -8.69 -9.58
CA LYS A 119 7.70 -7.43 -10.27
C LYS A 119 8.54 -6.27 -9.74
N LEU A 120 8.71 -6.13 -8.43
CA LEU A 120 9.53 -5.09 -7.82
C LEU A 120 11.00 -5.20 -8.26
N GLN A 121 11.55 -6.42 -8.30
CA GLN A 121 12.92 -6.66 -8.80
C GLN A 121 13.11 -6.27 -10.27
N SER A 122 12.05 -6.28 -11.09
CA SER A 122 12.12 -5.82 -12.48
C SER A 122 12.09 -4.29 -12.63
N ILE A 123 11.73 -3.57 -11.57
CA ILE A 123 11.67 -2.10 -11.54
C ILE A 123 12.99 -1.50 -11.05
N ILE A 124 13.64 -2.18 -10.09
CA ILE A 124 14.95 -1.83 -9.52
C ILE A 124 16.06 -2.10 -10.54
#